data_AF-A0A4R5B6S3-F1
#
_entry.id   AF-A0A4R5B6S3-F1
#
_cell.length_a   1.000
_cell.length_b   1.000
_cell.length_c   1.000
_cell.angle_alpha   90.00
_cell.angle_beta   90.00
_cell.angle_gamma   90.00
#
_symmetry.space_group_name_H-M   'P 1'
#
loop_
_entity.id
_entity.type
_entity.pdbx_description
1 polymer ?
#
loop_
_entity_poly.entity_id
_entity_poly.type
_entity_poly.pdbx_seq_one_letter_code
_entity_poly.pdbx_strand_id
1 'polypeptide(L)'
;MRRARLIAESDRHPWLLDEWRQPGVALERVLGQAIARQVERGVLEVCDPALAAHQLILVVIIEALTRTRYGRRRLGDAEAGEIVDIGVEMWLRCYRARPPDVG
;
A
#
# COMPACT_ATOMS: atom_id res chain seq x y z
N MET A 1 -15.80 -2.89 10.92
CA MET A 1 -16.30 -2.35 9.64
C MET A 1 -15.04 -1.97 8.87
N ARG A 2 -14.58 -2.82 7.94
CA ARG A 2 -13.23 -2.79 7.36
C ARG A 2 -12.98 -1.61 6.39
N ARG A 3 -12.95 -0.38 6.90
CA ARG A 3 -13.05 0.83 6.06
C ARG A 3 -12.11 1.98 6.42
N ALA A 4 -11.53 2.06 7.62
CA ALA A 4 -11.07 3.37 8.11
C ALA A 4 -9.76 3.93 7.54
N ARG A 5 -8.83 3.12 7.00
CA ARG A 5 -7.53 3.65 6.54
C ARG A 5 -7.35 3.76 5.04
N LEU A 6 -8.08 2.95 4.27
CA LEU A 6 -8.15 3.10 2.81
C LEU A 6 -9.08 4.27 2.40
N ILE A 7 -10.04 4.65 3.26
CA ILE A 7 -10.94 5.82 3.04
C ILE A 7 -10.16 7.14 3.07
N ALA A 8 -9.17 7.29 3.94
CA ALA A 8 -8.42 8.53 4.07
C ALA A 8 -7.61 8.90 2.80
N GLU A 9 -7.21 7.92 1.97
CA GLU A 9 -6.54 8.19 0.70
C GLU A 9 -7.42 8.04 -0.54
N SER A 10 -8.66 7.58 -0.39
CA SER A 10 -9.60 7.54 -1.52
C SER A 10 -10.18 8.91 -1.85
N ASP A 11 -10.16 9.85 -0.92
CA ASP A 11 -10.44 11.26 -1.23
C ASP A 11 -9.38 11.83 -2.19
N ARG A 12 -8.13 11.33 -2.15
CA ARG A 12 -7.06 11.75 -3.06
C ARG A 12 -7.00 10.91 -4.35
N HIS A 13 -7.40 9.65 -4.29
CA HIS A 13 -7.33 8.70 -5.41
C HIS A 13 -8.59 7.81 -5.52
N PRO A 14 -9.75 8.38 -5.87
CA PRO A 14 -11.03 7.67 -5.88
C PRO A 14 -11.08 6.49 -6.86
N TRP A 15 -10.34 6.57 -7.97
CA TRP A 15 -10.25 5.50 -8.98
C TRP A 15 -9.66 4.18 -8.42
N LEU A 16 -8.87 4.24 -7.34
CA LEU A 16 -8.25 3.06 -6.72
C LEU A 16 -9.31 2.14 -6.09
N LEU A 17 -10.37 2.72 -5.51
CA LEU A 17 -11.47 1.96 -4.91
C LEU A 17 -12.35 1.30 -5.96
N ASP A 18 -12.55 1.96 -7.09
CA ASP A 18 -13.41 1.46 -8.16
C ASP A 18 -12.77 0.26 -8.88
N GLU A 19 -11.45 0.30 -9.11
CA GLU A 19 -10.73 -0.84 -9.68
C GLU A 19 -10.63 -2.02 -8.71
N TRP A 20 -10.45 -1.76 -7.41
CA TRP A 20 -10.35 -2.81 -6.39
C TRP A 20 -11.65 -3.59 -6.18
N ARG A 21 -12.80 -3.01 -6.53
CA ARG A 21 -14.13 -3.65 -6.45
C ARG A 21 -14.43 -4.57 -7.64
N GLN A 22 -13.62 -4.56 -8.70
CA GLN A 22 -13.88 -5.40 -9.86
C GLN A 22 -13.38 -6.84 -9.63
N PRO A 23 -14.24 -7.86 -9.77
CA PRO A 23 -13.82 -9.26 -9.68
C PRO A 23 -12.74 -9.55 -10.74
N GLY A 24 -11.57 -10.00 -10.31
CA GLY A 24 -10.49 -10.42 -11.22
C GLY A 24 -9.40 -9.38 -11.51
N VAL A 25 -9.50 -8.14 -11.00
CA VAL A 25 -8.35 -7.23 -11.05
C VAL A 25 -7.41 -7.55 -9.88
N ALA A 26 -6.21 -8.04 -10.21
CA ALA A 26 -5.17 -8.30 -9.21
C ALA A 26 -4.79 -6.98 -8.52
N LEU A 27 -5.00 -6.89 -7.20
CA LEU A 27 -4.62 -5.74 -6.35
C LEU A 27 -3.22 -5.21 -6.67
N GLU A 28 -2.28 -6.11 -6.96
CA GLU A 28 -0.92 -5.80 -7.39
C GLU A 28 -0.86 -4.89 -8.63
N ARG A 29 -1.71 -5.13 -9.64
CA ARG A 29 -1.73 -4.35 -10.87
C ARG A 29 -2.20 -2.91 -10.61
N VAL A 30 -3.29 -2.76 -9.87
CA VAL A 30 -3.86 -1.44 -9.51
C VAL A 30 -2.86 -0.65 -8.68
N LEU A 31 -2.26 -1.31 -7.70
CA LEU A 31 -1.26 -0.70 -6.83
C LEU A 31 0.01 -0.34 -7.61
N GLY A 32 0.46 -1.20 -8.53
CA GLY A 32 1.59 -0.92 -9.42
C GLY A 32 1.36 0.31 -10.31
N GLN A 33 0.15 0.46 -10.86
CA GLN A 33 -0.22 1.67 -11.61
C GLN A 33 -0.28 2.90 -10.70
N ALA A 34 -0.75 2.76 -9.46
CA ALA A 34 -0.72 3.83 -8.46
C ALA A 34 0.72 4.32 -8.21
N ILE A 35 1.63 3.38 -7.98
CA ILE A 35 3.05 3.64 -7.74
C ILE A 35 3.71 4.29 -8.95
N ALA A 36 3.46 3.78 -10.17
CA ALA A 36 4.00 4.35 -11.40
C ALA A 36 3.67 5.84 -11.55
N ARG A 37 2.42 6.24 -11.27
CA ARG A 37 2.01 7.66 -11.27
C ARG A 37 2.74 8.51 -10.24
N GLN A 38 3.15 7.94 -9.11
CA GLN A 38 3.92 8.68 -8.11
C GLN A 38 5.40 8.79 -8.48
N VAL A 39 5.93 7.81 -9.23
CA VAL A 39 7.26 7.89 -9.85
C VAL A 39 7.29 9.00 -10.90
N GLU A 40 6.28 9.07 -11.77
CA GLU A 40 6.14 10.14 -12.78
C GLU A 40 6.10 11.54 -12.15
N ARG A 41 5.60 11.65 -10.90
CA ARG A 41 5.54 12.89 -10.12
C ARG A 41 6.82 13.19 -9.34
N GLY A 42 7.82 12.31 -9.38
CA GLY A 42 9.05 12.42 -8.59
C GLY A 42 8.85 12.27 -7.09
N VAL A 43 7.72 11.73 -6.64
CA VAL A 43 7.45 11.46 -5.21
C VAL A 43 8.15 10.17 -4.78
N LEU A 44 8.22 9.20 -5.68
CA LEU A 44 8.81 7.88 -5.47
C LEU A 44 9.94 7.64 -6.46
N GLU A 45 10.97 6.94 -6.02
CA GLU A 45 12.07 6.46 -6.83
C GLU A 45 12.01 4.93 -6.84
N VAL A 46 11.34 4.38 -7.85
CA VAL A 46 11.05 2.95 -7.98
C VAL A 46 11.38 2.50 -9.40
N CYS A 47 12.29 1.52 -9.53
CA CYS A 47 12.65 0.96 -10.85
C CYS A 47 11.58 0.03 -11.43
N ASP A 48 10.92 -0.76 -10.58
CA ASP A 48 9.86 -1.70 -10.96
C ASP A 48 8.62 -1.48 -10.08
N PRO A 49 7.61 -0.73 -10.57
CA PRO A 49 6.39 -0.47 -9.83
C PRO A 49 5.59 -1.73 -9.46
N ALA A 50 5.66 -2.79 -10.27
CA ALA A 50 4.94 -4.03 -10.00
C ALA A 50 5.60 -4.81 -8.85
N LEU A 51 6.93 -4.91 -8.86
CA LEU A 51 7.68 -5.49 -7.73
C LEU A 51 7.46 -4.69 -6.44
N ALA A 52 7.50 -3.36 -6.51
CA ALA A 52 7.30 -2.51 -5.35
C ALA A 52 5.87 -2.64 -4.77
N ALA A 53 4.85 -2.81 -5.63
CA ALA A 53 3.48 -3.13 -5.22
C ALA A 53 3.40 -4.48 -4.49
N HIS A 54 4.01 -5.52 -5.06
CA HIS A 54 4.06 -6.85 -4.47
C HIS A 54 4.71 -6.82 -3.08
N GLN A 55 5.83 -6.11 -2.92
CA GLN A 55 6.51 -5.98 -1.63
C GLN A 55 5.67 -5.26 -0.58
N LEU A 56 4.96 -4.18 -0.94
CA LEU A 56 4.04 -3.51 -0.02
C LEU A 56 2.95 -4.46 0.48
N ILE A 57 2.38 -5.26 -0.44
CA ILE A 57 1.37 -6.26 -0.09
C ILE A 57 1.96 -7.31 0.87
N LEU A 58 3.15 -7.83 0.60
CA LEU A 58 3.79 -8.82 1.47
C LEU A 58 4.01 -8.27 2.89
N VAL A 59 4.54 -7.05 3.03
CA VAL A 59 4.80 -6.43 4.34
C VAL A 59 3.50 -6.32 5.16
N VAL A 60 2.40 -5.88 4.53
CA VAL A 60 1.11 -5.72 5.21
C VAL A 60 0.43 -7.06 5.50
N ILE A 61 0.40 -7.97 4.53
CA ILE A 61 -0.34 -9.23 4.63
C ILE A 61 0.34 -10.20 5.60
N ILE A 62 1.66 -10.31 5.60
CA ILE A 62 2.36 -11.22 6.51
C ILE A 62 2.16 -10.79 7.97
N GLU A 63 2.21 -9.49 8.26
CA GLU A 63 1.94 -8.99 9.60
C GLU A 63 0.47 -9.22 10.00
N ALA A 64 -0.48 -8.95 9.10
CA ALA A 64 -1.90 -9.23 9.34
C ALA A 64 -2.18 -10.71 9.59
N LEU A 65 -1.57 -11.61 8.83
CA LEU A 65 -1.66 -13.06 9.05
C LEU A 65 -1.09 -13.45 10.41
N THR A 66 0.07 -12.90 10.78
CA THR A 66 0.71 -13.16 12.07
C THR A 66 -0.17 -12.69 13.23
N ARG A 67 -0.67 -11.46 13.20
CA ARG A 67 -1.53 -10.90 14.26
C ARG A 67 -2.89 -11.62 14.37
N THR A 68 -3.43 -12.10 13.26
CA THR A 68 -4.67 -12.89 13.25
C THR A 68 -4.45 -14.37 13.61
N ARG A 69 -3.21 -14.79 13.89
CA ARG A 69 -2.86 -16.22 14.07
C ARG A 69 -3.35 -17.05 12.88
N TYR A 70 -3.05 -16.58 11.67
CA TYR A 70 -3.46 -17.17 10.40
C TYR A 70 -4.98 -17.36 10.32
N GLY A 71 -5.73 -16.33 10.69
CA GLY A 71 -7.20 -16.30 10.59
C GLY A 71 -7.97 -16.82 11.82
N ARG A 72 -7.29 -17.31 12.86
CA ARG A 72 -7.95 -17.80 14.10
C ARG A 72 -8.48 -16.66 14.99
N ARG A 73 -8.03 -15.43 14.76
CA ARG A 73 -8.47 -14.23 15.47
C ARG A 73 -8.87 -13.15 14.46
N ARG A 74 -9.95 -12.43 14.73
CA ARG A 74 -10.31 -11.25 13.93
C ARG A 74 -9.40 -10.08 14.29
N LEU A 75 -8.98 -9.35 13.26
CA LEU A 75 -8.25 -8.09 13.40
C LEU A 75 -9.27 -6.96 13.62
N GLY A 76 -9.06 -6.14 14.65
CA GLY A 76 -9.81 -4.91 14.85
C GLY A 76 -9.45 -3.85 13.80
N ASP A 77 -10.32 -2.86 13.59
CA ASP A 77 -10.10 -1.82 12.57
C ASP A 77 -8.87 -0.96 12.92
N ALA A 78 -8.63 -0.69 14.21
CA ALA A 78 -7.43 0.02 14.68
C ALA A 78 -6.14 -0.78 14.46
N GLU A 79 -6.15 -2.08 14.76
CA GLU A 79 -5.01 -2.98 14.52
C GLU A 79 -4.70 -3.11 13.03
N ALA A 80 -5.74 -3.23 12.19
CA ALA A 80 -5.58 -3.26 10.74
C ALA A 80 -4.95 -1.97 10.23
N GLY A 81 -5.41 -0.83 10.75
CA GLY A 81 -4.83 0.45 10.43
C GLY A 81 -3.37 0.52 10.81
N GLU A 82 -2.99 0.11 12.02
CA GLU A 82 -1.62 0.17 12.51
C GLU A 82 -0.67 -0.63 11.62
N ILE A 83 -1.08 -1.84 11.20
CA ILE A 83 -0.29 -2.69 10.30
C ILE A 83 -0.04 -2.00 8.96
N VAL A 84 -1.07 -1.38 8.39
CA VAL A 84 -0.94 -0.65 7.12
C VAL A 84 0.02 0.53 7.26
N ASP A 85 -0.11 1.32 8.32
CA ASP A 85 0.75 2.50 8.51
C ASP A 85 2.21 2.15 8.68
N ILE A 86 2.51 1.17 9.54
CA ILE A 86 3.88 0.72 9.75
C ILE A 86 4.44 0.13 8.44
N GLY A 87 3.65 -0.67 7.73
CA GLY A 87 4.05 -1.25 6.46
C GLY A 87 4.35 -0.20 5.38
N VAL A 88 3.50 0.82 5.26
CA VAL A 88 3.70 1.94 4.34
C VAL A 88 4.93 2.76 4.75
N GLU A 89 5.12 3.04 6.03
CA GLU A 89 6.29 3.77 6.51
C GLU A 89 7.59 3.03 6.18
N MET A 90 7.65 1.72 6.45
CA MET A 90 8.80 0.88 6.10
C MET A 90 9.06 0.89 4.60
N TRP A 91 8.00 0.77 3.79
CA TRP A 91 8.10 0.78 2.34
C TRP A 91 8.59 2.13 1.79
N LEU A 92 8.10 3.25 2.35
CA LEU A 92 8.53 4.60 1.96
C LEU A 92 9.99 4.86 2.30
N ARG A 93 10.55 4.25 3.34
CA ARG A 93 12.00 4.37 3.62
C ARG A 93 12.86 3.77 2.51
N CYS A 94 12.33 2.80 1.78
CA CYS A 94 13.02 2.18 0.65
C CYS A 94 12.85 2.97 -0.65
N TYR A 95 11.68 3.57 -0.86
CA TYR A 95 11.26 4.05 -2.19
C TYR A 95 10.92 5.53 -2.29
N ARG A 96 10.94 6.29 -1.19
CA ARG A 96 10.76 7.75 -1.28
C ARG A 96 11.90 8.34 -2.11
N ALA A 97 11.56 9.24 -3.04
CA ALA A 97 12.58 9.99 -3.75
C ALA A 97 13.43 10.78 -2.75
N ARG A 98 14.75 10.74 -2.88
CA ARG A 98 15.62 11.58 -2.08
C ARG A 98 15.55 13.00 -2.65
N PRO A 99 15.47 14.05 -1.81
CA PRO A 99 15.68 15.41 -2.32
C PRO A 99 17.04 15.45 -3.03
N PRO A 100 17.15 16.16 -4.17
CA PRO A 100 18.42 16.30 -4.87
C PRO A 100 19.47 16.83 -3.91
N ASP A 101 20.64 16.22 -3.90
CA ASP A 101 21.78 16.71 -3.12
C ASP A 101 22.16 18.07 -3.72
N VAL A 102 21.87 19.15 -2.99
CA VAL A 102 22.26 20.50 -3.41
C VAL A 102 23.70 20.68 -2.96
N GLY A 103 24.63 20.15 -3.75
CA GLY A 103 26.08 20.26 -3.58
C GLY A 103 26.74 20.98 -4.74
#